data_AF-A0A0J8G4M7-F1
#
_entry.id   AF-A0A0J8G4M7-F1
#
_cell.length_a   1.000
_cell.length_b   1.000
_cell.length_c   1.000
_cell.angle_alpha   90.00
_cell.angle_beta   90.00
_cell.angle_gamma   90.00
#
_symmetry.space_group_name_H-M   'P 1'
#
loop_
_entity.id
_entity.type
_entity.pdbx_description
1 polymer ?
#
loop_
_entity_poly.entity_id
_entity_poly.type
_entity_poly.pdbx_seq_one_letter_code
_entity_poly.pdbx_strand_id
1 'polypeptide(L)'
;MLVNDNIVISKQTVKKILLELNNINLICDDNLIKDKVENIISLIKNSSDIDCEVSTLTKIYNKMQEIREVNEELHVRLYMLYRKLQDAKISEDEAQRTYIKLIRNLE
;
A
#
# COMPACT_ATOMS: atom_id res chain seq x y z
N MET A 1 -33.11 -4.06 -26.05
CA MET A 1 -33.16 -3.77 -24.60
C MET A 1 -31.72 -3.96 -24.11
N LEU A 2 -30.98 -2.88 -23.88
CA LEU A 2 -29.63 -2.98 -23.32
C LEU A 2 -29.81 -3.11 -21.81
N VAL A 3 -29.67 -4.32 -21.29
CA VAL A 3 -29.59 -4.54 -19.85
C VAL A 3 -28.24 -3.99 -19.42
N ASN A 4 -28.25 -2.86 -18.73
CA ASN A 4 -27.06 -2.26 -18.18
C ASN A 4 -26.76 -3.02 -16.87
N ASP A 5 -26.08 -4.16 -16.97
CA ASP A 5 -25.73 -5.05 -15.85
C ASP A 5 -24.62 -4.46 -14.96
N ASN A 6 -24.87 -3.25 -14.44
CA ASN A 6 -23.95 -2.56 -13.56
C ASN A 6 -24.19 -2.97 -12.11
N ILE A 7 -23.13 -3.45 -11.45
CA ILE A 7 -23.14 -3.69 -10.01
C ILE A 7 -22.72 -2.39 -9.31
N VAL A 8 -23.60 -1.84 -8.47
CA VAL A 8 -23.30 -0.65 -7.66
C VAL A 8 -22.64 -1.09 -6.35
N ILE A 9 -21.38 -0.73 -6.15
CA ILE A 9 -20.61 -1.00 -4.93
C ILE A 9 -20.18 0.33 -4.30
N SER A 10 -20.19 0.41 -2.97
CA SER A 10 -19.73 1.60 -2.26
C SER A 10 -18.22 1.79 -2.43
N LYS A 11 -17.76 3.05 -2.57
CA LYS A 11 -16.33 3.38 -2.64
C LYS A 11 -15.55 2.86 -1.42
N GLN A 12 -16.16 2.84 -0.24
CA GLN A 12 -15.56 2.30 0.98
C GLN A 12 -15.34 0.78 0.88
N THR A 13 -16.28 0.04 0.29
CA THR A 13 -16.15 -1.40 0.04
C THR A 13 -14.98 -1.66 -0.91
N VAL A 14 -14.87 -0.90 -2.00
CA VAL A 14 -13.74 -1.05 -2.95
C VAL A 14 -12.40 -0.76 -2.27
N LYS A 15 -12.31 0.29 -1.45
CA LYS A 15 -11.10 0.60 -0.67
C LYS A 15 -10.70 -0.55 0.26
N LYS A 16 -11.67 -1.18 0.94
CA LYS A 16 -11.41 -2.35 1.81
C LYS A 16 -10.89 -3.55 1.01
N ILE A 17 -11.51 -3.86 -0.14
CA ILE A 17 -11.06 -4.94 -1.03
C ILE A 17 -9.60 -4.71 -1.46
N LEU A 18 -9.28 -3.50 -1.90
CA LEU A 18 -7.92 -3.14 -2.31
C LEU A 18 -6.91 -3.21 -1.15
N LEU A 19 -7.31 -2.84 0.07
CA LEU A 19 -6.47 -2.95 1.25
C LEU A 19 -6.13 -4.42 1.55
N GLU A 20 -7.13 -5.30 1.54
CA GLU A 20 -6.90 -6.73 1.76
C GLU A 20 -6.04 -7.36 0.65
N LEU A 21 -6.24 -6.98 -0.61
CA LEU A 21 -5.38 -7.43 -1.71
C LEU A 21 -3.93 -6.98 -1.54
N ASN A 22 -3.69 -5.73 -1.14
CA ASN A 22 -2.34 -5.25 -0.84
C ASN A 22 -1.71 -6.00 0.35
N ASN A 23 -2.48 -6.31 1.38
CA ASN A 23 -2.00 -7.13 2.51
C ASN A 23 -1.58 -8.52 2.05
N ILE A 24 -2.37 -9.18 1.19
CA ILE A 24 -2.02 -10.47 0.59
C ILE A 24 -0.71 -10.33 -0.21
N ASN A 25 -0.56 -9.27 -1.00
CA ASN A 25 0.65 -9.05 -1.79
C ASN A 25 1.91 -8.86 -0.91
N LEU A 26 1.74 -8.28 0.28
CA LEU A 26 2.82 -8.04 1.23
C LEU A 26 3.25 -9.29 2.01
N ILE A 27 2.31 -10.17 2.37
CA ILE A 27 2.59 -11.34 3.22
C ILE A 27 2.84 -12.63 2.42
N CYS A 28 2.44 -12.65 1.16
CA CYS A 28 2.67 -13.80 0.29
C CYS A 28 4.10 -13.77 -0.23
N ASP A 29 4.79 -14.91 -0.29
CA ASP A 29 6.11 -15.03 -0.92
C ASP A 29 6.04 -15.67 -2.33
N ASP A 30 4.88 -16.22 -2.70
CA ASP A 30 4.66 -16.85 -3.99
C ASP A 30 4.41 -15.80 -5.08
N ASN A 31 5.35 -15.70 -6.03
CA ASN A 31 5.29 -14.73 -7.12
C ASN A 31 4.06 -14.92 -8.03
N LEU A 32 3.58 -16.15 -8.26
CA LEU A 32 2.38 -16.38 -9.07
C LEU A 32 1.13 -15.82 -8.39
N ILE A 33 1.08 -15.88 -7.05
CA ILE A 33 -0.02 -15.29 -6.28
C ILE A 33 0.08 -13.77 -6.32
N LYS A 34 1.28 -13.19 -6.17
CA LYS A 34 1.50 -11.74 -6.30
C LYS A 34 1.03 -11.20 -7.65
N ASP A 35 1.42 -11.84 -8.75
CA ASP A 35 1.01 -11.44 -10.10
C ASP A 35 -0.52 -11.49 -10.26
N LYS A 36 -1.18 -12.50 -9.70
CA LYS A 36 -2.65 -12.60 -9.72
C LYS A 36 -3.30 -11.47 -8.92
N VAL A 37 -2.75 -11.14 -7.75
CA VAL A 37 -3.24 -10.05 -6.91
C VAL A 37 -3.08 -8.69 -7.59
N GLU A 38 -1.93 -8.43 -8.21
CA GLU A 38 -1.68 -7.21 -8.97
C GLU A 38 -2.63 -7.06 -10.16
N ASN A 39 -2.90 -8.16 -10.87
CA ASN A 39 -3.90 -8.18 -11.94
C ASN A 39 -5.31 -7.83 -11.42
N ILE A 40 -5.72 -8.32 -10.25
CA ILE A 40 -7.02 -7.97 -9.67
C ILE A 40 -7.06 -6.50 -9.27
N ILE A 41 -5.98 -5.98 -8.67
CA ILE A 41 -5.86 -4.57 -8.31
C ILE A 41 -5.96 -3.68 -9.56
N SER A 42 -5.29 -4.04 -10.66
CA SER A 42 -5.32 -3.27 -11.90
C SER A 42 -6.71 -3.26 -12.53
N LEU A 43 -7.43 -4.39 -12.52
CA LEU A 43 -8.81 -4.46 -13.00
C LEU A 43 -9.74 -3.51 -12.22
N ILE A 44 -9.63 -3.49 -10.89
CA ILE A 44 -10.45 -2.61 -10.04
C ILE A 44 -10.11 -1.13 -10.28
N LYS A 45 -8.83 -0.79 -10.41
CA LYS A 45 -8.38 0.58 -10.68
C LYS A 45 -8.78 1.07 -12.07
N ASN A 46 -8.71 0.21 -13.08
CA ASN A 46 -9.11 0.56 -14.44
C ASN A 46 -10.63 0.69 -14.60
N SER A 47 -11.41 0.01 -13.76
CA SER A 47 -12.88 0.06 -13.78
C SER A 47 -13.47 1.15 -12.90
N SER A 48 -12.66 1.92 -12.18
CA SER A 48 -13.15 2.93 -11.24
C SER A 48 -12.27 4.18 -11.27
N ASP A 49 -12.86 5.38 -11.30
CA ASP A 49 -12.16 6.66 -11.06
C ASP A 49 -11.72 6.81 -9.58
N ILE A 50 -11.31 5.70 -8.97
CA ILE A 50 -10.81 5.63 -7.61
C ILE A 50 -9.30 5.74 -7.71
N ASP A 51 -8.84 7.00 -7.73
CA ASP A 51 -7.46 7.30 -7.46
C ASP A 51 -7.15 6.83 -6.04
N CYS A 52 -6.39 5.74 -5.96
CA CYS A 52 -6.01 5.16 -4.68
C CYS A 52 -4.84 5.96 -4.18
N GLU A 53 -5.08 6.88 -3.26
CA GLU A 53 -4.00 7.39 -2.42
C GLU A 53 -3.23 6.18 -1.89
N VAL A 54 -1.99 6.04 -2.36
CA VAL A 54 -1.10 4.95 -1.95
C VAL A 54 -1.02 5.02 -0.42
N SER A 55 -1.40 3.92 0.23
CA SER A 55 -1.42 3.86 1.69
C SER A 55 -0.07 4.27 2.25
N THR A 56 -0.05 4.85 3.44
CA THR A 56 1.20 5.24 4.10
C THR A 56 2.09 4.03 4.31
N LEU A 57 1.50 2.87 4.60
CA LEU A 57 2.18 1.58 4.68
C LEU A 57 2.94 1.25 3.38
N THR A 58 2.28 1.36 2.23
CA THR A 58 2.89 1.12 0.91
C THR A 58 3.97 2.16 0.57
N LYS A 59 3.75 3.43 0.91
CA LYS A 59 4.78 4.48 0.73
C LYS A 59 6.04 4.18 1.52
N ILE A 60 5.91 3.79 2.79
CA ILE A 60 7.04 3.43 3.66
C ILE A 60 7.75 2.19 3.09
N TYR A 61 7.01 1.15 2.70
CA TYR A 61 7.59 -0.08 2.14
C TYR A 61 8.41 0.19 0.87
N ASN A 62 7.84 0.92 -0.09
CA ASN A 62 8.52 1.22 -1.35
C ASN A 62 9.81 2.02 -1.10
N LYS A 63 9.75 3.05 -0.25
CA LYS A 63 10.93 3.87 0.06
C LYS A 63 12.00 3.07 0.80
N MET A 64 11.60 2.18 1.71
CA MET A 64 12.49 1.26 2.42
C MET A 64 13.28 0.37 1.45
N GLN A 65 12.63 -0.18 0.41
CA GLN A 65 13.31 -0.99 -0.61
C GLN A 65 14.27 -0.16 -1.47
N GLU A 66 13.83 1.03 -1.90
CA GLU A 66 14.62 1.94 -2.74
C GLU A 66 15.98 2.30 -2.09
N ILE A 67 15.96 2.58 -0.79
CA ILE A 67 17.14 3.09 -0.07
C ILE A 67 17.97 1.98 0.60
N ARG A 68 17.60 0.70 0.44
CA ARG A 68 18.24 -0.44 1.12
C ARG A 68 19.75 -0.51 0.93
N GLU A 69 20.22 -0.26 -0.29
CA GLU A 69 21.65 -0.31 -0.64
C GLU A 69 22.33 1.07 -0.59
N VAL A 70 21.55 2.14 -0.38
CA VAL A 70 22.02 3.53 -0.41
C VAL A 70 22.24 4.07 1.00
N ASN A 71 21.34 3.74 1.93
CA ASN A 71 21.38 4.24 3.30
C ASN A 71 20.80 3.19 4.27
N GLU A 72 21.69 2.34 4.80
CA GLU A 72 21.33 1.26 5.73
C GLU A 72 20.63 1.78 7.00
N GLU A 73 21.08 2.91 7.53
CA GLU A 73 20.48 3.50 8.74
C GLU A 73 19.02 3.89 8.49
N LEU A 74 18.75 4.60 7.40
CA LEU A 74 17.39 4.98 7.05
C LEU A 74 16.55 3.75 6.67
N HIS A 75 17.15 2.71 6.08
CA HIS A 75 16.46 1.46 5.75
C HIS A 75 15.90 0.82 7.02
N VAL A 76 16.74 0.68 8.04
CA VAL A 76 16.34 0.16 9.35
C VAL A 76 15.25 1.02 9.98
N ARG A 77 15.35 2.34 9.92
CA ARG A 77 14.33 3.25 10.49
C ARG A 77 12.98 3.13 9.77
N LEU A 78 12.98 3.03 8.44
CA LEU A 78 11.77 2.82 7.65
C LEU A 78 11.18 1.42 7.88
N TYR A 79 12.02 0.39 8.03
CA TYR A 79 11.58 -0.96 8.41
C TYR A 79 10.87 -0.97 9.77
N MET A 80 11.46 -0.31 10.78
CA MET A 80 10.82 -0.19 12.10
C MET A 80 9.49 0.56 12.02
N LEU A 81 9.42 1.63 11.23
CA LEU A 81 8.18 2.38 11.03
C LEU A 81 7.11 1.54 10.34
N TYR A 82 7.49 0.83 9.28
CA TYR A 82 6.63 -0.10 8.55
C TYR A 82 6.04 -1.16 9.50
N ARG A 83 6.90 -1.83 10.29
CA ARG A 83 6.46 -2.83 11.27
C ARG A 83 5.52 -2.27 12.33
N LYS A 84 5.79 -1.06 12.85
CA LYS A 84 4.90 -0.42 13.83
C LYS A 84 3.52 -0.12 13.25
N LEU A 85 3.45 0.37 12.01
CA LEU A 85 2.17 0.63 11.34
C LEU A 85 1.46 -0.68 10.97
N GLN A 86 2.19 -1.66 10.44
CA GLN A 86 1.67 -2.99 10.09
C GLN A 86 1.08 -3.71 11.31
N ASP A 87 1.78 -3.64 12.45
CA ASP A 87 1.36 -4.26 13.72
C ASP A 87 0.34 -3.38 14.49
N ALA A 88 -0.20 -2.33 13.87
CA ALA A 88 -1.16 -1.38 14.45
C ALA A 88 -0.72 -0.74 15.78
N LYS A 89 0.59 -0.61 16.01
CA LYS A 89 1.18 0.02 17.21
C LYS A 89 1.15 1.55 17.14
N ILE A 90 0.94 2.11 15.95
CA ILE A 90 0.80 3.54 15.68
C ILE A 90 -0.31 3.75 14.65
N SER A 91 -0.88 4.95 14.62
CA SER A 91 -1.90 5.30 13.62
C SER A 91 -1.29 5.66 12.26
N GLU A 92 -2.11 5.62 11.21
CA GLU A 92 -1.73 6.05 9.85
C GLU A 92 -1.18 7.49 9.87
N ASP A 93 -1.83 8.42 10.57
CA ASP A 93 -1.40 9.82 10.71
C ASP A 93 -0.05 9.96 11.41
N GLU A 94 0.17 9.18 12.47
CA GLU A 94 1.44 9.17 13.19
C GLU A 94 2.56 8.61 12.31
N ALA A 95 2.27 7.53 11.57
CA ALA A 95 3.21 6.96 10.63
C ALA A 95 3.54 7.94 9.50
N GLN A 96 2.55 8.66 8.97
CA GLN A 96 2.74 9.64 7.89
C GLN A 96 3.62 10.81 8.35
N ARG A 97 3.37 11.36 9.55
CA ARG A 97 4.23 12.41 10.12
C ARG A 97 5.66 11.93 10.32
N THR A 98 5.82 10.71 10.83
CA THR A 98 7.15 10.13 11.10
C THR A 98 7.90 9.85 9.79
N TYR A 99 7.21 9.30 8.79
CA TYR A 99 7.73 9.10 7.45
C TYR A 99 8.28 10.41 6.88
N ILE A 100 7.47 11.48 6.84
CA ILE A 100 7.89 12.79 6.33
C ILE A 100 9.15 13.31 7.05
N LYS A 101 9.25 13.14 8.37
CA LYS A 101 10.45 13.54 9.14
C LYS A 101 11.69 12.74 8.75
N LEU A 102 11.55 11.44 8.50
CA LEU A 102 12.67 10.58 8.14
C LEU A 102 13.25 10.94 6.76
N ILE A 103 12.39 11.22 5.78
CA ILE A 103 12.82 11.56 4.41
C ILE A 103 13.33 13.00 4.29
N ARG A 104 12.84 13.94 5.09
CA ARG A 104 13.32 15.33 5.06
C ARG A 104 14.79 15.50 5.48
N ASN A 105 15.37 14.51 6.14
CA ASN A 105 16.79 14.54 6.53
C ASN A 105 17.72 13.96 5.43
N LEU A 106 17.20 13.70 4.22
CA LEU A 106 17.97 13.25 3.05
C LEU A 106 18.31 14.38 2.06
N GLU A 107 17.71 15.57 2.22
CA GLU A 107 17.98 16.79 1.43
C GLU A 107 18.89 17.74 2.22
#